data_AF-S4NW82-F1
#
_entry.id   AF-S4NW82-F1
#
_cell.length_a   1.000
_cell.length_b   1.000
_cell.length_c   1.000
_cell.angle_alpha   90.00
_cell.angle_beta   90.00
_cell.angle_gamma   90.00
#
_symmetry.space_group_name_H-M   'P 1'
#
loop_
_entity.id
_entity.type
_entity.pdbx_description
1 polymer ?
#
loop_
_entity_poly.entity_id
_entity_poly.type
_entity_poly.pdbx_seq_one_letter_code
_entity_poly.pdbx_strand_id
1 'polypeptide(L)'
;MDKLVVFFERNYRTSHMQIQCVPVPKVCGAQILEVFQDEAGINSIHMEVLPPFTEIMQVSLPGAPYFHAELPSGDQLYAKTSKHFPIQFGRDVLSSPPILNCEDKADWRQCLLSREEEDSHVAAFRQKFRPFDFTAEDSDSESD
;
A
#
# COMPACT_ATOMS: atom_id res chain seq x y z
N MET A 1 9.05 -5.45 -17.14
CA MET A 1 8.59 -5.38 -15.74
C MET A 1 7.12 -5.75 -15.73
N ASP A 2 6.78 -6.92 -15.18
CA ASP A 2 5.42 -7.49 -15.27
C ASP A 2 4.57 -7.19 -14.03
N LYS A 3 5.00 -6.19 -13.25
CA LYS A 3 4.35 -5.76 -12.02
C LYS A 3 4.07 -4.27 -12.09
N LEU A 4 2.93 -3.90 -11.55
CA LEU A 4 2.57 -2.53 -11.19
C LEU A 4 2.69 -2.39 -9.67
N VAL A 5 2.52 -1.18 -9.15
CA VAL A 5 2.57 -0.92 -7.70
C VAL A 5 1.37 -0.08 -7.29
N VAL A 6 0.73 -0.49 -6.20
CA VAL A 6 -0.23 0.33 -5.47
C VAL A 6 0.47 0.83 -4.21
N PHE A 7 0.44 2.13 -4.00
CA PHE A 7 0.83 2.72 -2.73
C PHE A 7 -0.43 3.03 -1.92
N PHE A 8 -0.41 2.80 -0.62
CA PHE A 8 -1.50 3.27 0.22
C PHE A 8 -1.03 3.57 1.64
N GLU A 9 -1.74 4.47 2.30
CA GLU A 9 -1.55 4.78 3.70
C GLU A 9 -2.89 4.95 4.42
N ARG A 10 -2.86 4.73 5.74
CA ARG A 10 -4.02 4.86 6.61
C ARG A 10 -3.64 5.59 7.88
N ASN A 11 -4.05 6.85 7.97
CA ASN A 11 -4.03 7.58 9.22
C ASN A 11 -5.32 7.29 10.00
N TYR A 12 -5.43 6.13 10.63
CA TYR A 12 -6.54 5.80 11.53
C TYR A 12 -6.09 4.79 12.58
N ARG A 13 -6.28 5.15 13.86
CA ARG A 13 -5.85 4.36 15.03
C ARG A 13 -4.40 3.88 14.93
N THR A 14 -3.49 4.77 14.55
CA THR A 14 -2.05 4.49 14.43
C THR A 14 -1.23 5.59 15.12
N SER A 15 -0.05 5.24 15.65
CA SER A 15 0.94 6.17 16.18
C SER A 15 2.08 6.46 15.20
N HIS A 16 2.19 5.67 14.13
CA HIS A 16 3.25 5.76 13.14
C HIS A 16 2.66 5.97 11.74
N MET A 17 3.32 6.82 10.97
CA MET A 17 3.08 6.93 9.54
C MET A 17 3.68 5.72 8.84
N GLN A 18 2.90 5.10 7.95
CA GLN A 18 3.31 3.95 7.18
C GLN A 18 2.73 4.09 5.77
N ILE A 19 3.61 4.10 4.78
CA ILE A 19 3.23 3.96 3.37
C ILE A 19 3.49 2.52 2.98
N GLN A 20 2.44 1.83 2.57
CA GLN A 20 2.52 0.46 2.06
C GLN A 20 2.80 0.52 0.57
N CYS A 21 3.74 -0.32 0.10
CA CYS A 21 4.10 -0.46 -1.30
C CYS A 21 3.81 -1.90 -1.71
N VAL A 22 2.72 -2.11 -2.45
CA VAL A 22 2.24 -3.45 -2.79
C VAL A 22 2.38 -3.70 -4.30
N PRO A 23 3.30 -4.58 -4.72
CA PRO A 23 3.43 -4.94 -6.11
C PRO A 23 2.28 -5.87 -6.54
N VAL A 24 1.63 -5.57 -7.66
CA VAL A 24 0.50 -6.32 -8.22
C VAL A 24 0.78 -6.77 -9.66
N PRO A 25 0.18 -7.87 -10.15
CA PRO A 25 0.33 -8.31 -11.53
C PRO A 25 -0.13 -7.25 -12.53
N LYS A 26 0.62 -6.99 -13.60
CA LYS A 26 0.23 -5.96 -14.59
C LYS A 26 -1.16 -6.21 -15.22
N VAL A 27 -1.56 -7.48 -15.32
CA VAL A 27 -2.85 -7.89 -15.89
C VAL A 27 -4.06 -7.36 -15.11
N CYS A 28 -3.93 -7.09 -13.82
CA CYS A 28 -5.02 -6.53 -13.01
C CYS A 28 -5.07 -5.00 -13.04
N GLY A 29 -4.15 -4.32 -13.73
CA GLY A 29 -4.02 -2.85 -13.67
C GLY A 29 -5.32 -2.08 -13.95
N ALA A 30 -6.12 -2.55 -14.92
CA ALA A 30 -7.35 -1.87 -15.33
C ALA A 30 -8.51 -2.01 -14.33
N GLN A 31 -8.49 -3.00 -13.44
CA GLN A 31 -9.58 -3.29 -12.50
C GLN A 31 -9.30 -2.83 -11.06
N ILE A 32 -8.08 -2.36 -10.75
CA ILE A 32 -7.73 -1.95 -9.38
C ILE A 32 -8.68 -0.87 -8.85
N LEU A 33 -8.99 0.13 -9.67
CA LEU A 33 -9.91 1.21 -9.28
C LEU A 33 -11.30 0.68 -8.93
N GLU A 34 -11.86 -0.16 -9.79
CA GLU A 34 -13.19 -0.77 -9.61
C GLU A 34 -13.24 -1.60 -8.33
N VAL A 35 -12.22 -2.45 -8.10
CA VAL A 35 -12.14 -3.29 -6.88
C VAL A 35 -12.07 -2.42 -5.61
N PHE A 36 -11.33 -1.30 -5.62
CA PHE A 36 -11.32 -0.36 -4.51
C PHE A 36 -12.70 0.26 -4.25
N GLN A 37 -13.41 0.65 -5.30
CA GLN A 37 -14.74 1.26 -5.21
C GLN A 37 -15.80 0.26 -4.73
N ASP A 38 -15.75 -0.98 -5.22
CA ASP A 38 -16.65 -2.05 -4.80
C ASP A 38 -16.48 -2.38 -3.32
N GLU A 39 -15.23 -2.59 -2.87
CA GLU A 39 -14.92 -2.84 -1.46
C GLU A 39 -15.28 -1.64 -0.56
N ALA A 40 -15.07 -0.41 -1.05
CA ALA A 40 -15.52 0.79 -0.35
C ALA A 40 -17.05 0.81 -0.21
N GLY A 41 -17.79 0.46 -1.26
CA GLY A 41 -19.25 0.32 -1.25
C GLY A 41 -19.74 -0.71 -0.23
N ILE A 42 -19.14 -1.90 -0.21
CA ILE A 42 -19.44 -2.98 0.75
C ILE A 42 -19.25 -2.49 2.20
N ASN A 43 -18.17 -1.73 2.45
CA ASN A 43 -17.84 -1.21 3.77
C ASN A 43 -18.51 0.15 4.09
N SER A 44 -19.38 0.65 3.22
CA SER A 44 -20.02 1.97 3.36
C SER A 44 -19.01 3.13 3.55
N ILE A 45 -17.88 3.04 2.86
CA ILE A 45 -16.81 4.04 2.84
C ILE A 45 -17.08 4.98 1.68
N HIS A 46 -17.18 6.28 1.97
CA HIS A 46 -17.22 7.29 0.92
C HIS A 46 -15.81 7.52 0.38
N MET A 47 -15.56 7.02 -0.84
CA MET A 47 -14.28 7.12 -1.51
C MET A 47 -14.36 8.11 -2.67
N GLU A 48 -13.42 9.03 -2.70
CA GLU A 48 -13.29 10.08 -3.70
C GLU A 48 -12.07 9.76 -4.59
N VAL A 49 -12.22 9.96 -5.90
CA VAL A 49 -11.08 9.96 -6.83
C VAL A 49 -10.60 11.40 -6.94
N LEU A 50 -9.39 11.65 -6.46
CA LEU A 50 -8.75 12.95 -6.51
C LEU A 50 -8.08 13.17 -7.88
N PRO A 51 -7.96 14.43 -8.33
CA PRO A 51 -7.11 14.76 -9.46
C PRO A 51 -5.67 14.27 -9.25
N PRO A 52 -4.92 13.95 -10.32
CA PRO A 52 -3.51 13.60 -10.21
C PRO A 52 -2.70 14.67 -9.48
N PHE A 53 -1.72 14.23 -8.67
CA PHE A 53 -0.83 15.10 -7.88
C PHE A 53 -1.54 15.95 -6.83
N THR A 54 -2.70 15.52 -6.33
CA THR A 54 -3.36 16.19 -5.21
C THR A 54 -2.57 15.95 -3.92
N GLU A 55 -2.23 17.04 -3.23
CA GLU A 55 -1.57 16.94 -1.93
C GLU A 55 -2.60 16.61 -0.85
N ILE A 56 -2.34 15.63 0.01
CA ILE A 56 -3.30 15.20 1.04
C ILE A 56 -3.67 16.33 2.01
N MET A 57 -2.74 17.26 2.26
CA MET A 57 -3.01 18.45 3.07
C MET A 57 -4.06 19.39 2.48
N GLN A 58 -4.36 19.31 1.18
CA GLN A 58 -5.39 20.11 0.51
C GLN A 58 -6.80 19.56 0.77
N VAL A 59 -6.92 18.26 1.05
CA VAL A 59 -8.21 17.55 1.20
C VAL A 59 -8.48 17.08 2.64
N SER A 60 -7.45 17.07 3.50
CA SER A 60 -7.52 16.64 4.89
C SER A 60 -7.13 17.75 5.86
N LEU A 61 -7.86 17.86 6.98
CA LEU A 61 -7.47 18.75 8.08
C LEU A 61 -6.36 18.12 8.92
N PRO A 62 -5.44 18.91 9.50
CA PRO A 62 -4.44 18.39 10.44
C PRO A 62 -5.08 17.56 11.55
N GLY A 63 -4.59 16.34 11.74
CA GLY A 63 -5.10 15.39 12.74
C GLY A 63 -6.39 14.64 12.34
N ALA A 64 -7.03 14.99 11.22
CA ALA A 64 -8.18 14.25 10.73
C ALA A 64 -7.73 12.89 10.17
N PRO A 65 -8.41 11.79 10.55
CA PRO A 65 -7.99 10.46 10.13
C PRO A 65 -8.51 10.14 8.73
N TYR A 66 -7.67 9.54 7.89
CA TYR A 66 -7.95 9.29 6.47
C TYR A 66 -7.35 7.98 5.96
N PHE A 67 -7.84 7.53 4.81
CA PHE A 67 -7.24 6.52 3.97
C PHE A 67 -6.90 7.14 2.62
N HIS A 68 -5.74 6.79 2.08
CA HIS A 68 -5.29 7.25 0.77
C HIS A 68 -4.62 6.10 0.01
N ALA A 69 -4.85 6.03 -1.30
CA ALA A 69 -4.15 5.11 -2.18
C ALA A 69 -3.76 5.78 -3.50
N GLU A 70 -2.58 5.46 -4.02
CA GLU A 70 -2.14 5.84 -5.36
C GLU A 70 -2.12 4.60 -6.25
N LEU A 71 -2.86 4.68 -7.36
CA LEU A 71 -3.00 3.60 -8.30
C LEU A 71 -1.93 3.68 -9.41
N PRO A 72 -1.63 2.55 -10.08
CA PRO A 72 -0.74 2.55 -11.24
C PRO A 72 -1.18 3.45 -12.40
N SER A 73 -2.48 3.78 -12.48
CA SER A 73 -3.02 4.73 -13.46
C SER A 73 -2.61 6.18 -13.20
N GLY A 74 -2.13 6.48 -11.99
CA GLY A 74 -1.93 7.84 -11.49
C GLY A 74 -3.13 8.42 -10.76
N ASP A 75 -4.26 7.69 -10.71
CA ASP A 75 -5.40 8.07 -9.89
C ASP A 75 -5.06 8.00 -8.41
N GLN A 76 -5.55 8.97 -7.64
CA GLN A 76 -5.43 9.01 -6.19
C GLN A 76 -6.81 8.79 -5.57
N LEU A 77 -6.92 7.84 -4.66
CA LEU A 77 -8.15 7.52 -3.93
C LEU A 77 -8.05 8.09 -2.53
N TYR A 78 -9.10 8.75 -2.06
CA TYR A 78 -9.13 9.33 -0.73
C TYR A 78 -10.46 9.02 -0.03
N ALA A 79 -10.38 8.70 1.26
CA ALA A 79 -11.54 8.56 2.11
C ALA A 79 -11.28 9.15 3.50
N LYS A 80 -12.21 9.99 3.97
CA LYS A 80 -12.25 10.38 5.39
C LYS A 80 -12.69 9.17 6.19
N THR A 81 -11.87 8.75 7.15
CA THR A 81 -12.23 7.60 7.98
C THR A 81 -13.26 7.98 9.04
N SER A 82 -14.13 7.04 9.38
CA SER A 82 -15.11 7.16 10.46
C SER A 82 -14.72 6.27 11.65
N LYS A 83 -15.49 6.35 12.75
CA LYS A 83 -15.29 5.54 13.97
C LYS A 83 -15.24 4.02 13.74
N HIS A 84 -15.72 3.54 12.59
CA HIS A 84 -15.80 2.12 12.25
C HIS A 84 -14.99 1.76 10.99
N PHE A 85 -14.04 2.60 10.58
CA PHE A 85 -13.23 2.32 9.40
C PHE A 85 -12.44 0.99 9.55
N PRO A 86 -12.50 0.08 8.56
CA PRO A 86 -11.79 -1.19 8.60
C PRO A 86 -10.28 -0.97 8.54
N ILE A 87 -9.58 -1.38 9.58
CA ILE A 87 -8.12 -1.16 9.70
C ILE A 87 -7.35 -1.86 8.56
N GLN A 88 -7.85 -3.00 8.09
CA GLN A 88 -7.21 -3.79 7.03
C GLN A 88 -7.69 -3.46 5.63
N PHE A 89 -8.52 -2.43 5.44
CA PHE A 89 -9.17 -2.11 4.17
C PHE A 89 -8.26 -2.24 2.93
N GLY A 90 -7.11 -1.53 2.92
CA GLY A 90 -6.19 -1.60 1.78
C GLY A 90 -5.60 -2.99 1.56
N ARG A 91 -5.41 -3.78 2.63
CA ARG A 91 -4.95 -5.17 2.53
C ARG A 91 -6.06 -6.08 2.01
N ASP A 92 -7.29 -5.93 2.51
CA ASP A 92 -8.48 -6.68 2.09
C ASP A 92 -8.73 -6.50 0.59
N VAL A 93 -8.69 -5.26 0.10
CA VAL A 93 -8.82 -4.91 -1.32
C VAL A 93 -7.75 -5.63 -2.16
N LEU A 94 -6.48 -5.51 -1.77
CA LEU A 94 -5.36 -5.98 -2.59
C LEU A 94 -5.17 -7.50 -2.53
N SER A 95 -5.55 -8.16 -1.44
CA SER A 95 -5.48 -9.62 -1.32
C SER A 95 -6.61 -10.34 -2.06
N SER A 96 -7.65 -9.61 -2.48
CA SER A 96 -8.83 -10.16 -3.15
C SER A 96 -8.50 -10.96 -4.43
N PRO A 97 -9.39 -11.89 -4.84
CA PRO A 97 -9.20 -12.72 -6.03
C PRO A 97 -8.88 -11.96 -7.33
N PRO A 98 -9.49 -10.80 -7.61
CA PRO A 98 -9.14 -10.03 -8.80
C PRO A 98 -7.69 -9.50 -8.81
N ILE A 99 -7.05 -9.28 -7.65
CA ILE A 99 -5.74 -8.60 -7.59
C ILE A 99 -4.60 -9.59 -7.31
N LEU A 100 -4.49 -10.09 -6.07
CA LEU A 100 -3.41 -10.99 -5.66
C LEU A 100 -3.89 -12.43 -5.42
N ASN A 101 -5.19 -12.66 -5.29
CA ASN A 101 -5.78 -13.98 -5.04
C ASN A 101 -5.12 -14.71 -3.85
N CYS A 102 -5.07 -14.00 -2.71
CA CYS A 102 -4.48 -14.49 -1.47
C CYS A 102 -5.25 -13.94 -0.25
N GLU A 103 -6.57 -14.13 -0.25
CA GLU A 103 -7.48 -13.60 0.78
C GLU A 103 -7.11 -14.02 2.21
N ASP A 104 -6.48 -15.18 2.38
CA ASP A 104 -5.91 -15.65 3.66
C ASP A 104 -4.88 -14.67 4.24
N LYS A 105 -4.23 -13.89 3.36
CA LYS A 105 -3.28 -12.84 3.72
C LYS A 105 -3.96 -11.50 3.96
N ALA A 106 -5.27 -11.41 4.08
CA ALA A 106 -5.92 -10.16 4.51
C ALA A 106 -5.70 -9.91 6.02
N ASP A 107 -5.70 -10.97 6.84
CA ASP A 107 -5.34 -10.87 8.27
C ASP A 107 -3.83 -11.01 8.45
N TRP A 108 -3.19 -9.97 8.96
CA TRP A 108 -1.75 -9.97 9.25
C TRP A 108 -1.36 -11.07 10.24
N ARG A 109 -2.25 -11.49 11.14
CA ARG A 109 -1.98 -12.55 12.12
C ARG A 109 -1.87 -13.93 11.48
N GLN A 110 -2.51 -14.12 10.32
CA GLN A 110 -2.46 -15.35 9.54
C GLN A 110 -1.35 -15.32 8.48
N CYS A 111 -0.64 -14.19 8.39
CA CYS A 111 0.42 -13.95 7.40
C CYS A 111 1.82 -13.91 8.05
N LEU A 112 1.99 -14.53 9.22
CA LEU A 112 3.27 -14.61 9.90
C LEU A 112 4.18 -15.63 9.20
N LEU A 113 5.45 -15.27 9.05
CA LEU A 113 6.50 -16.13 8.51
C LEU A 113 7.44 -16.55 9.65
N SER A 114 8.25 -17.59 9.42
CA SER A 114 9.35 -17.86 10.34
C SER A 114 10.42 -16.77 10.23
N ARG A 115 11.22 -16.60 11.28
CA ARG A 115 12.34 -15.65 11.27
C ARG A 115 13.31 -15.91 10.11
N GLU A 116 13.57 -17.18 9.82
CA GLU A 116 14.46 -17.60 8.74
C GLU A 116 13.90 -17.20 7.36
N GLU A 117 12.59 -17.30 7.17
CA GLU A 117 11.91 -16.85 5.95
C GLU A 117 11.98 -15.32 5.80
N GLU A 118 11.74 -14.59 6.89
CA GLU A 118 11.87 -13.12 6.91
C GLU A 118 13.29 -12.67 6.58
N ASP A 119 14.31 -13.25 7.22
CA ASP A 119 15.73 -12.94 6.98
C ASP A 119 16.11 -13.20 5.51
N SER A 120 15.63 -14.31 4.94
CA SER A 120 15.82 -14.66 3.53
C SER A 120 15.15 -13.63 2.59
N HIS A 121 13.92 -13.21 2.89
CA HIS A 121 13.22 -12.20 2.11
C HIS A 121 13.92 -10.84 2.15
N VAL A 122 14.40 -10.40 3.32
CA VAL A 122 15.13 -9.15 3.47
C VAL A 122 16.44 -9.17 2.67
N ALA A 123 17.22 -10.25 2.76
CA ALA A 123 18.46 -10.39 2.00
C ALA A 123 18.21 -10.35 0.48
N ALA A 124 17.19 -11.08 0.01
CA ALA A 124 16.81 -11.10 -1.39
C ALA A 124 16.30 -9.74 -1.88
N PHE A 125 15.53 -9.02 -1.07
CA PHE A 125 15.05 -7.68 -1.40
C PHE A 125 16.20 -6.69 -1.52
N ARG A 126 17.11 -6.65 -0.52
CA ARG A 126 18.29 -5.78 -0.53
C ARG A 126 19.14 -5.95 -1.78
N GLN A 127 19.42 -7.20 -2.15
CA GLN A 127 20.20 -7.50 -3.36
C GLN A 127 19.50 -7.01 -4.63
N LYS A 128 18.18 -7.23 -4.75
CA LYS A 128 17.39 -6.81 -5.91
C LYS A 128 17.19 -5.30 -6.00
N PHE A 129 17.10 -4.63 -4.85
CA PHE A 129 16.88 -3.19 -4.77
C PHE A 129 18.17 -2.38 -4.90
N ARG A 130 19.35 -3.00 -4.69
CA ARG A 130 20.66 -2.33 -4.76
C ARG A 130 20.86 -1.39 -5.96
N PRO A 131 20.48 -1.73 -7.21
CA PRO A 131 20.65 -0.82 -8.35
C PRO A 131 19.78 0.45 -8.29
N PHE A 132 18.77 0.48 -7.41
CA PHE A 132 17.83 1.58 -7.22
C PHE A 132 18.05 2.31 -5.88
N ASP A 133 18.96 1.81 -5.04
CA ASP A 133 19.23 2.35 -3.71
C ASP A 133 20.19 3.54 -3.80
N PHE A 134 19.60 4.74 -3.86
CA PHE A 134 20.34 6.00 -3.88
C PHE A 134 21.02 6.34 -2.54
N THR A 135 20.82 5.54 -1.48
CA THR A 135 21.46 5.74 -0.17
C THR A 135 22.67 4.84 0.05
N ALA A 136 23.01 3.99 -0.93
CA ALA A 136 24.08 3.00 -0.80
C ALA A 136 25.51 3.54 -1.02
N GLU A 137 25.70 4.77 -1.52
CA GLU A 137 27.02 5.29 -1.95
C GLU A 137 27.90 5.93 -0.86
N ASP A 138 27.61 5.74 0.43
CA ASP A 138 28.41 6.32 1.53
C ASP A 138 29.16 5.31 2.44
N SER A 139 29.15 4.00 2.14
CA SER A 139 29.75 2.98 3.04
C SER A 139 31.12 2.43 2.63
N ASP A 140 31.63 2.75 1.44
CA ASP A 140 32.85 2.12 0.89
C ASP A 140 34.07 3.07 0.84
N SER A 141 34.04 4.22 1.52
CA SER A 141 35.15 5.21 1.54
C SER A 141 35.97 5.30 2.83
N GLU A 142 35.83 4.38 3.79
CA GLU A 142 36.74 4.31 4.95
C GLU A 142 37.29 2.89 5.14
N SER A 143 38.33 2.56 4.37
CA SER A 143 39.38 1.61 4.79
C SER A 143 40.61 1.79 3.92
N ASP A 144 41.40 2.82 4.26
CA ASP A 144 42.85 2.86 3.97
C ASP A 144 43.60 2.44 5.25
#